data_AF-A0A8T4QAW9-F1
#
_entry.id   AF-A0A8T4QAW9-F1
#
_cell.length_a   1.000
_cell.length_b   1.000
_cell.length_c   1.000
_cell.angle_alpha   90.00
_cell.angle_beta   90.00
_cell.angle_gamma   90.00
#
_symmetry.space_group_name_H-M   'P 1'
#
loop_
_entity.id
_entity.type
_entity.pdbx_description
1 polymer ?
#
loop_
_entity_poly.entity_id
_entity_poly.type
_entity_poly.pdbx_seq_one_letter_code
_entity_poly.pdbx_strand_id
1 'polypeptide(L)'
;MPSAEQGQLEALVTISGPFLRTFRSLIPDTLQHADEIMYQRRAGADKKLRDEYFWVADSALYTTEGKKSGREAFLRLGRGDTNPIFTNLEEAIHQLRRCKSDPYSTVFWDEQYIPNAKNLQSVMEAEGTLKVRLLDLDLKVWEITPKSRFSFGAPLEKIAYFEIETANYDVLNPTQRLVAERIYGQGDDFKENMAMLHENGVTKTQMYFLNPEFVVKKVKEGQAFAQACCLTGFGNKSLFSAYGSYSNDYNSVRGVLVPAVRERHMMPLRDAYKTILMDPTRAVEVITPEIASGMAGILKTYEGRMQSPAC
;
A
#
# COMPACT_ATOMS: atom_id res chain seq x y z
N MET A 1 -23.22 -26.93 -2.47
CA MET A 1 -21.89 -26.81 -1.83
C MET A 1 -21.34 -25.46 -2.24
N PRO A 2 -21.35 -24.43 -1.37
CA PRO A 2 -20.67 -23.16 -1.66
C PRO A 2 -19.18 -23.48 -1.78
N SER A 3 -18.55 -23.12 -2.90
CA SER A 3 -17.14 -23.41 -3.15
C SER A 3 -16.27 -22.71 -2.11
N ALA A 4 -15.14 -23.32 -1.76
CA ALA A 4 -14.21 -22.83 -0.74
C ALA A 4 -13.75 -21.36 -0.94
N GLU A 5 -13.87 -20.82 -2.15
CA GLU A 5 -13.63 -19.40 -2.48
C GLU A 5 -14.66 -18.44 -1.86
N GLN A 6 -15.93 -18.82 -1.74
CA GLN A 6 -16.94 -17.98 -1.07
C GLN A 6 -16.68 -17.87 0.44
N GLY A 7 -16.12 -18.91 1.06
CA GLY A 7 -15.74 -18.89 2.48
C GLY A 7 -14.50 -18.05 2.79
N GLN A 8 -13.66 -17.75 1.80
CA GLN A 8 -12.48 -16.88 1.97
C GLN A 8 -12.84 -15.38 1.87
N LEU A 9 -13.81 -15.01 1.04
CA LEU A 9 -14.27 -13.62 0.91
C LEU A 9 -14.97 -13.09 2.18
N GLU A 10 -15.63 -13.96 2.95
CA GLU A 10 -16.26 -13.60 4.24
C GLU A 10 -15.24 -13.37 5.39
N ALA A 11 -13.95 -13.65 5.18
CA ALA A 11 -12.90 -13.51 6.19
C ALA A 11 -11.99 -12.28 6.03
N LEU A 12 -12.20 -11.47 4.98
CA LEU A 12 -11.35 -10.30 4.70
C LEU A 12 -11.62 -9.15 5.67
N VAL A 13 -10.56 -8.70 6.35
CA VAL A 13 -10.61 -7.53 7.24
C VAL A 13 -9.71 -6.41 6.71
N THR A 14 -10.12 -5.17 6.98
CA THR A 14 -9.28 -3.99 6.78
C THR A 14 -8.62 -3.62 8.11
N ILE A 15 -7.30 -3.49 8.14
CA ILE A 15 -6.54 -3.08 9.33
C ILE A 15 -5.75 -1.81 9.01
N SER A 16 -6.05 -0.74 9.74
CA SER A 16 -5.32 0.53 9.66
C SER A 16 -4.23 0.60 10.73
N GLY A 17 -3.10 1.24 10.39
CA GLY A 17 -2.01 1.50 11.32
C GLY A 17 -0.63 1.25 10.72
N PRO A 18 0.44 1.25 11.55
CA PRO A 18 1.80 1.13 11.08
C PRO A 18 2.01 -0.14 10.26
N PHE A 19 2.54 0.02 9.04
CA PHE A 19 2.60 -1.04 8.03
C PHE A 19 3.18 -2.37 8.54
N LEU A 20 4.31 -2.33 9.27
CA LEU A 20 4.93 -3.54 9.83
C LEU A 20 3.98 -4.32 10.75
N ARG A 21 3.22 -3.60 11.58
CA ARG A 21 2.32 -4.21 12.57
C ARG A 21 1.09 -4.80 11.88
N THR A 22 0.51 -4.04 10.96
CA THR A 22 -0.70 -4.46 10.26
C THR A 22 -0.41 -5.63 9.33
N PHE A 23 0.71 -5.59 8.61
CA PHE A 23 1.17 -6.69 7.75
C PHE A 23 1.35 -8.01 8.52
N ARG A 24 2.01 -7.98 9.67
CA ARG A 24 2.20 -9.18 10.54
C ARG A 24 0.91 -9.76 11.10
N SER A 25 -0.17 -8.98 11.07
CA SER A 25 -1.47 -9.41 11.57
C SER A 25 -2.27 -10.20 10.51
N LEU A 26 -1.81 -10.19 9.26
CA LEU A 26 -2.48 -10.78 8.12
C LEU A 26 -1.67 -11.95 7.54
N ILE A 27 -2.35 -12.91 6.92
CA ILE A 27 -1.74 -13.97 6.13
C ILE A 27 -1.21 -13.34 4.84
N PRO A 28 0.11 -13.36 4.56
CA PRO A 28 0.70 -12.60 3.45
C PRO A 28 0.06 -12.86 2.09
N ASP A 29 -0.21 -14.12 1.76
CA ASP A 29 -0.78 -14.55 0.46
C ASP A 29 -2.26 -14.19 0.30
N THR A 30 -2.88 -13.60 1.32
CA THR A 30 -4.28 -13.13 1.29
C THR A 30 -4.39 -11.61 1.20
N LEU A 31 -3.25 -10.91 1.17
CA LEU A 31 -3.24 -9.46 1.01
C LEU A 31 -3.75 -9.10 -0.38
N GLN A 32 -4.68 -8.15 -0.42
CA GLN A 32 -5.35 -7.84 -1.66
C GLN A 32 -4.51 -6.97 -2.60
N HIS A 33 -4.61 -7.27 -3.88
CA HIS A 33 -4.12 -6.46 -4.98
C HIS A 33 -5.02 -5.25 -5.23
N ALA A 34 -4.49 -4.25 -5.95
CA ALA A 34 -5.24 -3.06 -6.28
C ALA A 34 -6.53 -3.37 -7.07
N ASP A 35 -6.47 -4.28 -8.04
CA ASP A 35 -7.61 -4.67 -8.87
C ASP A 35 -8.68 -5.42 -8.06
N GLU A 36 -8.26 -6.27 -7.12
CA GLU A 36 -9.17 -6.94 -6.19
C GLU A 36 -9.88 -5.95 -5.27
N ILE A 37 -9.17 -4.93 -4.76
CA ILE A 37 -9.76 -3.87 -3.94
C ILE A 37 -10.72 -3.03 -4.77
N MET A 38 -10.38 -2.72 -6.02
CA MET A 38 -11.26 -1.99 -6.93
C MET A 38 -12.54 -2.76 -7.22
N TYR A 39 -12.43 -4.07 -7.48
CA TYR A 39 -13.59 -4.95 -7.58
C TYR A 39 -14.45 -4.90 -6.30
N GLN A 40 -13.86 -4.99 -5.11
CA GLN A 40 -14.61 -4.91 -3.85
C GLN A 40 -15.27 -3.54 -3.63
N ARG A 41 -14.63 -2.44 -4.02
CA ARG A 41 -15.23 -1.08 -3.98
C ARG A 41 -16.44 -0.96 -4.90
N ARG A 42 -16.43 -1.68 -6.02
CA ARG A 42 -17.52 -1.75 -7.00
C ARG A 42 -18.65 -2.66 -6.55
N ALA A 43 -18.35 -3.92 -6.27
CA ALA A 43 -19.31 -4.94 -5.88
C ALA A 43 -19.93 -4.71 -4.49
N GLY A 44 -19.26 -3.93 -3.63
CA GLY A 44 -19.44 -3.95 -2.19
C GLY A 44 -20.65 -3.21 -1.62
N ALA A 45 -21.34 -3.92 -0.73
CA ALA A 45 -22.27 -3.42 0.28
C ALA A 45 -21.59 -2.54 1.36
N ASP A 46 -20.27 -2.62 1.52
CA ASP A 46 -19.49 -1.74 2.41
C ASP A 46 -18.87 -0.57 1.63
N LYS A 47 -19.65 0.51 1.50
CA LYS A 47 -19.21 1.73 0.82
C LYS A 47 -17.99 2.39 1.47
N LYS A 48 -17.63 2.04 2.72
CA LYS A 48 -16.47 2.64 3.41
C LYS A 48 -15.15 2.31 2.72
N LEU A 49 -15.06 1.19 2.00
CA LEU A 49 -13.86 0.84 1.23
C LEU A 49 -13.49 1.91 0.19
N ARG A 50 -14.46 2.74 -0.24
CA ARG A 50 -14.24 3.83 -1.19
C ARG A 50 -13.46 4.99 -0.58
N ASP A 51 -13.48 5.15 0.75
CA ASP A 51 -12.80 6.24 1.45
C ASP A 51 -11.41 5.85 1.98
N GLU A 52 -11.13 4.54 2.05
CA GLU A 52 -9.90 3.98 2.59
C GLU A 52 -8.71 4.07 1.63
N TYR A 53 -7.51 4.19 2.21
CA TYR A 53 -6.24 4.14 1.50
C TYR A 53 -5.58 2.80 1.77
N PHE A 54 -5.08 2.13 0.73
CA PHE A 54 -4.55 0.79 0.87
C PHE A 54 -3.09 0.71 0.44
N TRP A 55 -2.24 0.18 1.31
CA TRP A 55 -1.07 -0.55 0.84
C TRP A 55 -1.54 -1.85 0.21
N VAL A 56 -1.19 -2.06 -1.05
CA VAL A 56 -1.65 -3.22 -1.83
C VAL A 56 -0.56 -4.28 -1.95
N ALA A 57 -0.94 -5.50 -2.30
CA ALA A 57 0.01 -6.60 -2.46
C ALA A 57 0.95 -6.46 -3.66
N ASP A 58 0.58 -5.62 -4.64
CA ASP A 58 1.41 -5.32 -5.80
C ASP A 58 2.77 -4.72 -5.40
N SER A 59 3.79 -4.97 -6.21
CA SER A 59 5.12 -4.37 -6.05
C SER A 59 5.58 -3.71 -7.34
N ALA A 60 6.30 -2.60 -7.19
CA ALA A 60 6.95 -1.93 -8.31
C ALA A 60 8.45 -2.08 -8.20
N LEU A 61 9.04 -2.78 -9.16
CA LEU A 61 10.47 -2.98 -9.27
C LEU A 61 11.02 -2.19 -10.47
N TYR A 62 11.88 -1.23 -10.17
CA TYR A 62 12.52 -0.37 -11.15
C TYR A 62 13.93 -0.85 -11.45
N THR A 63 14.19 -1.07 -12.72
CA THR A 63 15.42 -1.66 -13.24
C THR A 63 15.90 -0.85 -14.43
N THR A 64 17.11 -1.13 -14.87
CA THR A 64 17.65 -0.58 -16.11
C THR A 64 18.17 -1.70 -16.98
N GLU A 65 18.01 -1.59 -18.29
CA GLU A 65 18.57 -2.53 -19.25
C GLU A 65 19.31 -1.77 -20.35
N GLY A 66 20.24 -2.43 -21.05
CA GLY A 66 21.07 -1.82 -22.08
C GLY A 66 22.46 -1.39 -21.60
N LYS A 67 23.29 -0.93 -22.54
CA LYS A 67 24.68 -0.48 -22.27
C LYS A 67 24.69 0.93 -21.68
N LYS A 68 25.78 1.31 -20.99
CA LYS A 68 25.92 2.59 -20.25
C LYS A 68 25.46 3.85 -21.01
N SER A 69 25.67 3.95 -22.32
CA SER A 69 25.29 5.11 -23.15
C SER A 69 23.86 5.06 -23.70
N GLY A 70 23.11 3.99 -23.42
CA GLY A 70 21.73 3.77 -23.88
C GLY A 70 20.95 2.91 -22.88
N ARG A 71 21.15 3.15 -21.58
CA ARG A 71 20.38 2.48 -20.52
C ARG A 71 18.96 3.01 -20.57
N GLU A 72 18.00 2.09 -20.66
CA GLU A 72 16.58 2.40 -20.57
C GLU A 72 16.04 1.94 -19.22
N ALA A 73 15.08 2.69 -18.68
CA ALA A 73 14.42 2.34 -17.43
C ALA A 73 13.18 1.46 -17.68
N PHE A 74 13.06 0.42 -16.86
CA PHE A 74 11.95 -0.53 -16.90
C PHE A 74 11.25 -0.60 -15.56
N LEU A 75 9.93 -0.62 -15.61
CA LEU A 75 9.05 -0.98 -14.52
C LEU A 75 8.68 -2.46 -14.64
N ARG A 76 8.75 -3.17 -13.52
CA ARG A 76 8.24 -4.52 -13.35
C ARG A 76 7.19 -4.51 -12.25
N LEU A 77 5.93 -4.73 -12.62
CA LEU A 77 4.81 -4.80 -11.68
C LEU A 77 4.54 -6.25 -11.30
N GLY A 78 5.06 -6.64 -10.13
CA GLY A 78 4.88 -7.97 -9.54
C GLY A 78 3.60 -8.08 -8.71
N ARG A 79 3.21 -9.31 -8.36
CA ARG A 79 2.13 -9.63 -7.40
C ARG A 79 2.71 -9.94 -6.02
N GLY A 80 1.87 -10.43 -5.10
CA GLY A 80 2.19 -10.56 -3.67
C GLY A 80 3.23 -11.64 -3.42
N ASP A 81 3.10 -12.76 -4.14
CA ASP A 81 4.01 -13.90 -4.17
C ASP A 81 5.45 -13.55 -4.58
N THR A 82 5.59 -12.50 -5.37
CA THR A 82 6.85 -12.01 -5.93
C THR A 82 7.30 -10.71 -5.29
N ASN A 83 6.53 -10.16 -4.34
CA ASN A 83 6.82 -8.86 -3.73
C ASN A 83 8.12 -8.94 -2.89
N PRO A 84 9.22 -8.31 -3.32
CA PRO A 84 10.51 -8.45 -2.66
C PRO A 84 10.51 -7.75 -1.29
N ILE A 85 9.62 -6.78 -1.07
CA ILE A 85 9.47 -6.13 0.22
C ILE A 85 8.83 -7.12 1.20
N PHE A 86 7.75 -7.79 0.81
CA PHE A 86 7.06 -8.73 1.70
C PHE A 86 7.98 -9.88 2.13
N THR A 87 8.77 -10.38 1.18
CA THR A 87 9.76 -11.43 1.41
C THR A 87 10.85 -11.00 2.40
N ASN A 88 11.17 -9.70 2.51
CA ASN A 88 12.30 -9.18 3.30
C ASN A 88 11.86 -7.98 4.14
N LEU A 89 10.69 -8.09 4.76
CA LEU A 89 9.97 -6.96 5.34
C LEU A 89 10.81 -6.12 6.30
N GLU A 90 11.58 -6.76 7.18
CA GLU A 90 12.42 -6.04 8.16
C GLU A 90 13.54 -5.25 7.48
N GLU A 91 14.26 -5.86 6.53
CA GLU A 91 15.35 -5.20 5.81
C GLU A 91 14.83 -4.11 4.89
N ALA A 92 13.70 -4.35 4.20
CA ALA A 92 13.07 -3.37 3.35
C ALA A 92 12.64 -2.13 4.15
N ILE A 93 11.98 -2.35 5.29
CA ILE A 93 11.59 -1.25 6.19
C ILE A 93 12.82 -0.56 6.78
N HIS A 94 13.89 -1.30 7.09
CA HIS A 94 15.12 -0.72 7.60
C HIS A 94 15.76 0.21 6.57
N GLN A 95 15.94 -0.23 5.32
CA GLN A 95 16.46 0.63 4.23
C GLN A 95 15.56 1.83 3.97
N LEU A 96 14.24 1.64 4.04
CA LEU A 96 13.23 2.69 3.89
C LEU A 96 13.04 3.54 5.18
N ARG A 97 13.85 3.33 6.22
CA ARG A 97 13.88 4.16 7.44
C ARG A 97 15.27 4.74 7.73
N ARG A 98 16.34 4.16 7.17
CA ARG A 98 17.74 4.42 7.58
C ARG A 98 18.28 5.79 7.22
N CYS A 99 17.58 6.61 6.43
CA CYS A 99 18.00 7.98 6.12
C CYS A 99 17.47 9.04 7.11
N LYS A 100 16.99 8.64 8.30
CA LYS A 100 16.59 9.53 9.41
C LYS A 100 17.75 10.09 10.26
N SER A 101 19.00 10.04 9.82
CA SER A 101 20.14 10.53 10.63
C SER A 101 20.18 12.06 10.77
N ASP A 102 19.28 12.80 10.12
CA ASP A 102 19.11 14.22 10.35
C ASP A 102 17.62 14.54 10.64
N PRO A 103 17.25 14.88 11.88
CA PRO A 103 15.88 15.27 12.25
C PRO A 103 15.42 16.58 11.59
N TYR A 104 16.32 17.30 10.89
CA TYR A 104 16.03 18.49 10.10
C TYR A 104 16.11 18.23 8.59
N SER A 105 16.45 17.01 8.15
CA SER A 105 16.43 16.67 6.73
C SER A 105 14.99 16.58 6.24
N THR A 106 14.62 17.55 5.43
CA THR A 106 13.37 17.60 4.67
C THR A 106 13.40 16.68 3.44
N VAL A 107 14.47 15.90 3.26
CA VAL A 107 14.68 15.01 2.10
C VAL A 107 14.12 13.62 2.42
N PHE A 108 12.80 13.52 2.56
CA PHE A 108 12.06 12.27 2.79
C PHE A 108 12.04 11.32 1.57
N TRP A 109 12.82 11.61 0.52
CA TRP A 109 12.52 11.12 -0.84
C TRP A 109 13.64 10.35 -1.52
N ASP A 110 14.81 10.15 -0.93
CA ASP A 110 15.89 9.35 -1.57
C ASP A 110 15.89 7.86 -1.14
N GLU A 111 14.95 7.46 -0.28
CA GLU A 111 14.88 6.10 0.25
C GLU A 111 14.33 5.12 -0.79
N GLN A 112 15.13 4.10 -1.14
CA GLN A 112 14.77 3.04 -2.07
C GLN A 112 15.21 1.71 -1.44
N TYR A 113 14.31 0.72 -1.40
CA TYR A 113 14.74 -0.63 -1.03
C TYR A 113 15.48 -1.25 -2.22
N ILE A 114 16.72 -1.68 -2.00
CA ILE A 114 17.51 -2.44 -2.98
C ILE A 114 17.40 -3.91 -2.61
N PRO A 115 16.60 -4.71 -3.34
CA PRO A 115 16.50 -6.13 -3.08
C PRO A 115 17.81 -6.85 -3.37
N ASN A 116 18.07 -7.94 -2.66
CA ASN A 116 19.19 -8.81 -2.98
C ASN A 116 18.99 -9.49 -4.34
N ALA A 117 20.07 -10.04 -4.91
CA ALA A 117 20.05 -10.63 -6.25
C ALA A 117 19.03 -11.78 -6.41
N LYS A 118 18.79 -12.58 -5.36
CA LYS A 118 17.82 -13.69 -5.40
C LYS A 118 16.40 -13.17 -5.57
N ASN A 119 16.01 -12.15 -4.80
CA ASN A 119 14.66 -11.56 -4.89
C ASN A 119 14.47 -10.74 -6.16
N LEU A 120 15.54 -10.10 -6.64
CA LEU A 120 15.52 -9.44 -7.95
C LEU A 120 15.21 -10.47 -9.04
N GLN A 121 15.94 -11.59 -9.06
CA GLN A 121 15.75 -12.64 -10.05
C GLN A 121 14.33 -13.24 -9.99
N SER A 122 13.79 -13.49 -8.79
CA SER A 122 12.45 -14.05 -8.64
C SER A 122 11.36 -13.16 -9.23
N VAL A 123 11.47 -11.83 -9.09
CA VAL A 123 10.53 -10.89 -9.75
C VAL A 123 10.72 -10.91 -11.27
N MET A 124 11.97 -10.95 -11.73
CA MET A 124 12.30 -10.88 -13.15
C MET A 124 11.89 -12.11 -13.95
N GLU A 125 11.86 -13.29 -13.31
CA GLU A 125 11.52 -14.57 -13.93
C GLU A 125 10.04 -14.97 -13.77
N ALA A 126 9.29 -14.28 -12.91
CA ALA A 126 7.90 -14.63 -12.65
C ALA A 126 6.99 -14.33 -13.84
N GLU A 127 6.23 -15.33 -14.28
CA GLU A 127 5.29 -15.26 -15.40
C GLU A 127 4.21 -14.18 -15.22
N GLY A 128 3.79 -13.95 -13.96
CA GLY A 128 2.80 -12.94 -13.61
C GLY A 128 3.33 -11.50 -13.54
N THR A 129 4.62 -11.26 -13.74
CA THR A 129 5.21 -9.92 -13.66
C THR A 129 5.03 -9.15 -14.96
N LEU A 130 4.35 -8.01 -14.90
CA LEU A 130 4.22 -7.12 -16.04
C LEU A 130 5.49 -6.27 -16.21
N LYS A 131 6.23 -6.46 -17.30
CA LYS A 131 7.40 -5.66 -17.67
C LYS A 131 7.01 -4.55 -18.66
N VAL A 132 7.35 -3.31 -18.33
CA VAL A 132 7.04 -2.12 -19.13
C VAL A 132 8.27 -1.21 -19.23
N ARG A 133 8.58 -0.72 -20.43
CA ARG A 133 9.55 0.36 -20.59
C ARG A 133 8.90 1.66 -20.12
N LEU A 134 9.54 2.36 -19.17
CA LEU A 134 8.92 3.55 -18.55
C LEU A 134 8.66 4.69 -19.55
N LEU A 135 9.48 4.81 -20.60
CA LEU A 135 9.28 5.82 -21.65
C LEU A 135 7.99 5.58 -22.46
N ASP A 136 7.51 4.35 -22.55
CA ASP A 136 6.27 4.03 -23.31
C ASP A 136 5.00 4.46 -22.56
N LEU A 137 5.14 4.89 -21.30
CA LEU A 137 4.02 5.39 -20.49
C LEU A 137 3.73 6.88 -20.72
N ASP A 138 4.50 7.58 -21.56
CA ASP A 138 4.33 9.02 -21.85
C ASP A 138 4.10 9.86 -20.58
N LEU A 139 4.96 9.66 -19.57
CA LEU A 139 4.77 10.23 -18.24
C LEU A 139 4.98 11.74 -18.23
N LYS A 140 4.08 12.47 -17.56
CA LYS A 140 4.23 13.88 -17.18
C LYS A 140 5.08 13.97 -15.92
N VAL A 141 6.09 14.84 -15.91
CA VAL A 141 6.88 15.11 -14.71
C VAL A 141 6.00 15.78 -13.66
N TRP A 142 6.10 15.33 -12.41
CA TRP A 142 5.35 15.96 -11.33
C TRP A 142 6.01 17.27 -10.90
N GLU A 143 5.58 18.37 -11.52
CA GLU A 143 6.00 19.71 -11.12
C GLU A 143 5.26 20.15 -9.85
N ILE A 144 5.93 20.07 -8.70
CA ILE A 144 5.46 20.72 -7.47
C ILE A 144 5.63 22.24 -7.65
N THR A 145 4.51 22.94 -7.82
CA THR A 145 4.55 24.41 -7.85
C THR A 145 4.88 24.95 -6.45
N PRO A 146 5.74 25.99 -6.33
CA PRO A 146 6.18 26.56 -5.05
C PRO A 146 5.07 27.03 -4.09
N LYS A 147 3.81 27.08 -4.53
CA LYS A 147 2.66 27.53 -3.74
C LYS A 147 1.92 26.39 -3.02
N SER A 148 2.29 25.12 -3.22
CA SER A 148 1.70 24.03 -2.46
C SER A 148 2.21 24.07 -1.02
N ARG A 149 1.33 24.26 -0.04
CA ARG A 149 1.69 24.17 1.39
C ARG A 149 2.12 22.75 1.81
N PHE A 150 2.07 21.80 0.88
CA PHE A 150 2.59 20.44 0.99
C PHE A 150 3.89 20.23 0.20
N SER A 151 4.60 21.32 -0.17
CA SER A 151 5.91 21.28 -0.83
C SER A 151 7.01 20.82 0.12
N PHE A 152 6.92 19.57 0.54
CA PHE A 152 7.99 18.90 1.28
C PHE A 152 9.05 18.44 0.28
N GLY A 153 9.86 19.35 -0.26
CA GLY A 153 11.24 19.10 -0.71
C GLY A 153 11.57 17.91 -1.64
N ALA A 154 10.61 17.23 -2.27
CA ALA A 154 10.91 16.18 -3.23
C ALA A 154 11.65 16.82 -4.41
N PRO A 155 12.79 16.28 -4.87
CA PRO A 155 13.37 16.72 -6.13
C PRO A 155 12.28 16.56 -7.20
N LEU A 156 11.91 17.67 -7.85
CA LEU A 156 10.88 17.74 -8.89
C LEU A 156 11.05 16.67 -9.99
N GLU A 157 12.27 16.12 -10.10
CA GLU A 157 12.67 15.14 -11.09
C GLU A 157 12.38 13.68 -10.70
N LYS A 158 12.00 13.35 -9.45
CA LYS A 158 11.91 11.94 -9.01
C LYS A 158 10.65 11.22 -9.49
N ILE A 159 9.52 11.91 -9.55
CA ILE A 159 8.20 11.29 -9.71
C ILE A 159 7.58 11.80 -11.02
N ALA A 160 6.97 10.89 -11.75
CA ALA A 160 6.23 11.19 -12.97
C ALA A 160 4.92 10.40 -12.97
N TYR A 161 3.94 10.83 -13.76
CA TYR A 161 2.61 10.24 -13.76
C TYR A 161 1.94 10.31 -15.13
N PHE A 162 0.94 9.46 -15.36
CA PHE A 162 -0.05 9.70 -16.40
C PHE A 162 -1.44 9.77 -15.78
N GLU A 163 -2.38 10.33 -16.55
CA GLU A 163 -3.75 10.57 -16.10
C GLU A 163 -4.72 9.66 -16.85
N ILE A 164 -5.79 9.26 -16.18
CA ILE A 164 -6.88 8.50 -16.77
C ILE A 164 -8.15 9.33 -16.59
N GLU A 165 -8.75 9.75 -17.70
CA GLU A 165 -10.08 10.36 -17.71
C GLU A 165 -11.12 9.24 -17.56
N THR A 166 -11.88 9.23 -16.45
CA THR A 166 -12.71 8.06 -16.09
C THR A 166 -13.90 7.84 -17.02
N ALA A 167 -14.31 8.85 -17.78
CA ALA A 167 -15.33 8.76 -18.81
C ALA A 167 -14.78 8.63 -20.24
N ASN A 168 -13.47 8.84 -20.45
CA ASN A 168 -12.86 8.85 -21.78
C ASN A 168 -11.44 8.27 -21.75
N TYR A 169 -11.32 7.05 -21.25
CA TYR A 169 -10.04 6.35 -21.07
C TYR A 169 -9.50 5.72 -22.37
N ASP A 170 -10.19 5.84 -23.50
CA ASP A 170 -9.74 5.33 -24.80
C ASP A 170 -8.59 6.17 -25.40
N VAL A 171 -8.29 7.33 -24.82
CA VAL A 171 -7.14 8.17 -25.16
C VAL A 171 -5.81 7.63 -24.63
N LEU A 172 -5.85 6.63 -23.74
CA LEU A 172 -4.63 6.00 -23.21
C LEU A 172 -3.90 5.28 -24.34
N ASN A 173 -2.58 5.43 -24.39
CA ASN A 173 -1.76 4.62 -25.28
C ASN A 173 -1.82 3.12 -24.84
N PRO A 174 -1.46 2.16 -25.71
CA PRO A 174 -1.58 0.73 -25.38
C PRO A 174 -0.85 0.30 -24.10
N THR A 175 0.32 0.88 -23.83
CA THR A 175 1.12 0.55 -22.64
C THR A 175 0.52 1.14 -21.37
N GLN A 176 0.01 2.38 -21.43
CA GLN A 176 -0.74 3.00 -20.35
C GLN A 176 -2.00 2.19 -20.03
N ARG A 177 -2.73 1.75 -21.06
CA ARG A 177 -3.93 0.92 -20.90
C ARG A 177 -3.59 -0.42 -20.23
N LEU A 178 -2.52 -1.09 -20.66
CA LEU A 178 -2.05 -2.34 -20.06
C LEU A 178 -1.74 -2.19 -18.56
N VAL A 179 -1.06 -1.11 -18.17
CA VAL A 179 -0.75 -0.83 -16.76
C VAL A 179 -2.01 -0.43 -15.98
N ALA A 180 -2.91 0.34 -16.58
CA ALA A 180 -4.15 0.75 -15.95
C ALA A 180 -5.06 -0.46 -15.68
N GLU A 181 -5.20 -1.38 -16.63
CA GLU A 181 -5.98 -2.62 -16.46
C GLU A 181 -5.38 -3.57 -15.42
N ARG A 182 -4.05 -3.54 -15.23
CA ARG A 182 -3.40 -4.29 -14.15
C ARG A 182 -3.85 -3.84 -12.76
N ILE A 183 -4.20 -2.57 -12.60
CA ILE A 183 -4.48 -1.94 -11.30
C ILE A 183 -5.97 -1.73 -11.06
N TYR A 184 -6.72 -1.38 -12.09
CA TYR A 184 -8.14 -1.06 -12.00
C TYR A 184 -9.04 -2.20 -12.53
N GLY A 185 -8.50 -3.40 -12.72
CA GLY A 185 -9.20 -4.57 -13.26
C GLY A 185 -9.06 -4.69 -14.78
N GLN A 186 -9.18 -5.90 -15.31
CA GLN A 186 -8.94 -6.21 -16.72
C GLN A 186 -10.23 -6.20 -17.54
N GLY A 187 -10.15 -5.83 -18.82
CA GLY A 187 -11.28 -5.93 -19.75
C GLY A 187 -12.52 -5.17 -19.28
N ASP A 188 -13.63 -5.89 -19.05
CA ASP A 188 -14.87 -5.26 -18.60
C ASP A 188 -14.81 -4.78 -17.15
N ASP A 189 -14.00 -5.42 -16.29
CA ASP A 189 -13.79 -4.92 -14.93
C ASP A 189 -13.18 -3.53 -14.91
N PHE A 190 -12.27 -3.25 -15.86
CA PHE A 190 -11.71 -1.92 -16.04
C PHE A 190 -12.80 -0.89 -16.31
N LYS A 191 -13.66 -1.18 -17.29
CA LYS A 191 -14.72 -0.27 -17.74
C LYS A 191 -15.71 0.01 -16.62
N GLU A 192 -16.13 -1.03 -15.92
CA GLU A 192 -17.07 -0.92 -14.80
C GLU A 192 -16.45 -0.16 -13.61
N ASN A 193 -15.18 -0.38 -13.31
CA ASN A 193 -14.47 0.37 -12.26
C ASN A 193 -14.29 1.84 -12.64
N MET A 194 -13.97 2.16 -13.90
CA MET A 194 -13.89 3.54 -14.39
C MET A 194 -15.25 4.24 -14.36
N ALA A 195 -16.33 3.55 -14.75
CA ALA A 195 -17.69 4.06 -14.66
C ALA A 195 -18.08 4.35 -13.21
N MET A 196 -17.82 3.43 -12.29
CA MET A 196 -18.06 3.64 -10.85
C MET A 196 -17.30 4.89 -10.35
N LEU A 197 -16.01 5.03 -10.69
CA LEU A 197 -15.23 6.20 -10.27
C LEU A 197 -15.86 7.49 -10.78
N HIS A 198 -16.24 7.54 -12.05
CA HIS A 198 -16.90 8.69 -12.66
C HIS A 198 -18.21 9.06 -11.95
N GLU A 199 -19.08 8.07 -11.73
CA GLU A 199 -20.37 8.24 -11.04
C GLU A 199 -20.22 8.73 -9.60
N ASN A 200 -19.09 8.43 -8.95
CA ASN A 200 -18.77 8.89 -7.59
C ASN A 200 -17.92 10.18 -7.60
N GLY A 201 -17.93 10.94 -8.69
CA GLY A 201 -17.31 12.26 -8.79
C GLY A 201 -15.80 12.25 -9.04
N VAL A 202 -15.18 11.09 -9.22
CA VAL A 202 -13.78 10.97 -9.65
C VAL A 202 -13.75 11.03 -11.17
N THR A 203 -13.72 12.24 -11.73
CA THR A 203 -13.68 12.46 -13.19
C THR A 203 -12.33 12.13 -13.82
N LYS A 204 -11.26 12.18 -13.02
CA LYS A 204 -9.89 11.88 -13.40
C LYS A 204 -9.17 11.18 -12.26
N THR A 205 -8.43 10.12 -12.58
CA THR A 205 -7.47 9.49 -11.67
C THR A 205 -6.05 9.54 -12.25
N GLN A 206 -5.06 9.20 -11.43
CA GLN A 206 -3.64 9.34 -11.76
C GLN A 206 -2.88 8.08 -11.34
N MET A 207 -1.90 7.70 -12.16
CA MET A 207 -0.95 6.64 -11.84
C MET A 207 0.45 7.22 -11.78
N TYR A 208 1.09 7.08 -10.62
CA TYR A 208 2.39 7.68 -10.34
C TYR A 208 3.50 6.63 -10.27
N PHE A 209 4.64 6.98 -10.84
CA PHE A 209 5.82 6.13 -10.98
C PHE A 209 7.10 6.92 -10.66
N LEU A 210 8.22 6.23 -10.54
CA LEU A 210 9.52 6.90 -10.62
C LEU A 210 9.76 7.40 -12.04
N ASN A 211 10.30 8.61 -12.15
CA ASN A 211 10.71 9.19 -13.42
C ASN A 211 11.79 8.32 -14.09
N PRO A 212 11.64 7.93 -15.37
CA PRO A 212 12.66 7.16 -16.08
C PRO A 212 14.07 7.76 -16.00
N GLU A 213 14.23 9.08 -16.08
CA GLU A 213 15.54 9.74 -15.98
C GLU A 213 16.16 9.54 -14.58
N PHE A 214 15.34 9.64 -13.54
CA PHE A 214 15.76 9.35 -12.16
C PHE A 214 16.23 7.90 -12.03
N VAL A 215 15.46 6.94 -12.58
CA VAL A 215 15.80 5.51 -12.53
C VAL A 215 17.13 5.25 -13.23
N VAL A 216 17.34 5.75 -14.45
CA VAL A 216 18.60 5.59 -15.20
C VAL A 216 19.79 6.18 -14.43
N LYS A 217 19.60 7.35 -13.82
CA LYS A 217 20.65 8.06 -13.06
C LYS A 217 21.04 7.34 -11.77
N LYS A 218 20.09 6.71 -11.08
CA LYS A 218 20.26 6.24 -9.70
C LYS A 218 20.41 4.73 -9.56
N VAL A 219 19.73 3.94 -10.39
CA VAL A 219 19.88 2.47 -10.35
C VAL A 219 21.24 2.12 -10.93
N LYS A 220 22.03 1.30 -10.21
CA LYS A 220 23.32 0.78 -10.70
C LYS A 220 23.14 -0.52 -11.48
N GLU A 221 24.15 -0.90 -12.24
CA GLU A 221 24.16 -2.19 -12.93
C GLU A 221 24.00 -3.35 -11.94
N GLY A 222 23.14 -4.32 -12.26
CA GLY A 222 22.81 -5.44 -11.37
C GLY A 222 21.96 -5.07 -10.15
N GLN A 223 21.49 -3.83 -10.03
CA GLN A 223 20.61 -3.38 -8.95
C GLN A 223 19.20 -3.03 -9.46
N ALA A 224 18.28 -2.89 -8.51
CA ALA A 224 16.93 -2.43 -8.74
C ALA A 224 16.45 -1.61 -7.54
N PHE A 225 15.40 -0.82 -7.74
CA PHE A 225 14.64 -0.23 -6.64
C PHE A 225 13.28 -0.90 -6.54
N ALA A 226 12.99 -1.47 -5.39
CA ALA A 226 11.67 -1.97 -5.05
C ALA A 226 10.89 -0.91 -4.26
N GLN A 227 9.65 -0.68 -4.66
CA GLN A 227 8.75 0.31 -4.10
C GLN A 227 7.43 -0.33 -3.70
N ALA A 228 6.86 0.18 -2.60
CA ALA A 228 5.52 -0.16 -2.16
C ALA A 228 4.50 0.46 -3.11
N CYS A 229 3.40 -0.26 -3.33
CA CYS A 229 2.28 0.24 -4.10
C CYS A 229 1.13 0.65 -3.18
N CYS A 230 0.50 1.78 -3.49
CA CYS A 230 -0.64 2.30 -2.74
C CYS A 230 -1.80 2.70 -3.66
N LEU A 231 -3.02 2.38 -3.24
CA LEU A 231 -4.27 2.76 -3.88
C LEU A 231 -5.07 3.68 -2.92
N THR A 232 -5.32 4.92 -3.30
CA THR A 232 -6.02 5.88 -2.43
C THR A 232 -7.53 5.71 -2.49
N GLY A 233 -8.24 6.36 -1.56
CA GLY A 233 -9.69 6.49 -1.60
C GLY A 233 -10.20 7.50 -2.64
N PHE A 234 -11.51 7.55 -2.84
CA PHE A 234 -12.20 8.38 -3.84
C PHE A 234 -12.05 9.87 -3.53
N GLY A 235 -12.03 10.24 -2.24
CA GLY A 235 -11.73 11.61 -1.81
C GLY A 235 -10.36 12.13 -2.27
N ASN A 236 -9.45 11.23 -2.63
CA ASN A 236 -8.17 11.54 -3.26
C ASN A 236 -8.02 10.86 -4.63
N LYS A 237 -9.13 10.86 -5.37
CA LYS A 237 -9.24 10.48 -6.78
C LYS A 237 -8.88 9.03 -7.09
N SER A 238 -8.86 8.14 -6.10
CA SER A 238 -8.52 6.72 -6.28
C SER A 238 -7.21 6.50 -7.05
N LEU A 239 -6.22 7.37 -6.84
CA LEU A 239 -4.94 7.30 -7.53
C LEU A 239 -4.15 6.06 -7.11
N PHE A 240 -3.31 5.58 -8.01
CA PHE A 240 -2.35 4.52 -7.76
C PHE A 240 -0.94 5.10 -7.72
N SER A 241 -0.15 4.72 -6.72
CA SER A 241 1.26 5.09 -6.65
C SER A 241 2.14 3.86 -6.55
N ALA A 242 3.14 3.80 -7.43
CA ALA A 242 4.19 2.79 -7.50
C ALA A 242 5.54 3.33 -7.02
N TYR A 243 5.53 4.29 -6.09
CA TYR A 243 6.74 4.98 -5.60
C TYR A 243 6.75 5.15 -4.07
N GLY A 244 5.83 4.50 -3.36
CA GLY A 244 5.58 4.74 -1.95
C GLY A 244 6.66 4.16 -1.03
N SER A 245 7.03 4.93 0.00
CA SER A 245 7.75 4.41 1.18
C SER A 245 6.74 3.98 2.26
N TYR A 246 7.05 2.91 3.00
CA TYR A 246 6.21 2.40 4.09
C TYR A 246 6.18 3.28 5.36
N SER A 247 6.64 4.54 5.27
CA SER A 247 6.78 5.43 6.42
C SER A 247 5.47 6.12 6.83
N ASN A 248 4.39 5.96 6.06
CA ASN A 248 3.13 6.64 6.34
C ASN A 248 2.18 5.70 7.10
N ASP A 249 1.92 6.04 8.37
CA ASP A 249 1.12 5.23 9.32
C ASP A 249 -0.40 5.33 9.12
N TYR A 250 -0.86 6.07 8.09
CA TYR A 250 -2.28 6.37 7.85
C TYR A 250 -2.98 5.45 6.84
N ASN A 251 -2.24 4.54 6.20
CA ASN A 251 -2.81 3.62 5.22
C ASN A 251 -3.26 2.31 5.89
N SER A 252 -4.23 1.67 5.25
CA SER A 252 -4.77 0.37 5.63
C SER A 252 -4.14 -0.75 4.79
N VAL A 253 -4.19 -1.98 5.30
CA VAL A 253 -3.96 -3.22 4.53
C VAL A 253 -5.21 -4.08 4.64
N ARG A 254 -5.49 -4.89 3.62
CA ARG A 254 -6.67 -5.75 3.59
C ARG A 254 -6.30 -7.18 3.23
N GLY A 255 -6.78 -8.13 4.04
CA GLY A 255 -6.48 -9.55 3.92
C GLY A 255 -7.13 -10.37 5.03
N VAL A 256 -6.73 -11.62 5.20
CA VAL A 256 -7.24 -12.52 6.24
C VAL A 256 -6.34 -12.47 7.47
N LEU A 257 -6.92 -12.39 8.67
CA LEU A 257 -6.17 -12.41 9.94
C LEU A 257 -5.41 -13.72 10.12
N VAL A 258 -4.18 -13.64 10.63
CA VAL A 258 -3.45 -14.81 11.12
C VAL A 258 -4.27 -15.44 12.28
N PRO A 259 -4.47 -16.77 12.33
CA PRO A 259 -5.30 -17.42 13.35
C PRO A 259 -4.94 -17.04 14.79
N ALA A 260 -3.65 -16.95 15.13
CA ALA A 260 -3.19 -16.51 16.45
C ALA A 260 -3.59 -15.07 16.80
N VAL A 261 -3.74 -14.19 15.80
CA VAL A 261 -4.24 -12.81 16.00
C VAL A 261 -5.76 -12.80 16.09
N ARG A 262 -6.43 -13.66 15.31
CA ARG A 262 -7.88 -13.89 15.37
C ARG A 262 -8.31 -14.37 16.75
N GLU A 263 -7.57 -15.30 17.36
CA GLU A 263 -7.77 -15.80 18.72
C GLU A 263 -7.46 -14.72 19.79
N ARG A 264 -6.41 -13.90 19.61
CA ARG A 264 -6.07 -12.78 20.52
C ARG A 264 -7.06 -11.61 20.48
N HIS A 265 -7.84 -11.45 19.41
CA HIS A 265 -8.89 -10.43 19.29
C HIS A 265 -10.26 -10.91 19.81
N MET A 266 -10.38 -12.12 20.35
CA MET A 266 -11.67 -12.69 20.75
C MET A 266 -12.23 -12.18 22.09
N MET A 267 -11.57 -11.26 22.79
CA MET A 267 -12.19 -10.56 23.90
C MET A 267 -12.05 -9.05 23.74
N PRO A 268 -13.12 -8.35 23.33
CA PRO A 268 -13.18 -6.89 23.39
C PRO A 268 -12.76 -6.40 24.79
N LEU A 269 -12.00 -5.31 24.88
CA LEU A 269 -11.52 -4.77 26.17
C LEU A 269 -12.67 -4.50 27.17
N ARG A 270 -13.86 -4.18 26.66
CA ARG A 270 -15.09 -4.05 27.44
C ARG A 270 -15.52 -5.37 28.09
N ASP A 271 -15.39 -6.48 27.38
CA ASP A 271 -15.72 -7.82 27.87
C ASP A 271 -14.62 -8.36 28.79
N ALA A 272 -13.36 -7.97 28.57
CA ALA A 272 -12.28 -8.21 29.53
C ALA A 272 -12.57 -7.50 30.86
N TYR A 273 -12.97 -6.23 30.83
CA TYR A 273 -13.37 -5.48 32.02
C TYR A 273 -14.58 -6.12 32.72
N LYS A 274 -15.60 -6.53 31.95
CA LYS A 274 -16.77 -7.23 32.49
C LYS A 274 -16.39 -8.59 33.10
N THR A 275 -15.47 -9.32 32.49
CA THR A 275 -14.99 -10.63 32.99
C THR A 275 -14.24 -10.47 34.31
N ILE A 276 -13.40 -9.44 34.45
CA ILE A 276 -12.74 -9.12 35.74
C ILE A 276 -13.77 -8.88 36.84
N LEU A 277 -14.82 -8.11 36.53
CA LEU A 277 -15.83 -7.74 37.52
C LEU A 277 -16.79 -8.88 37.87
N MET A 278 -17.09 -9.75 36.91
CA MET A 278 -18.11 -10.79 37.06
C MET A 278 -17.56 -12.17 37.41
N ASP A 279 -16.33 -12.49 37.00
CA ASP A 279 -15.69 -13.79 37.22
C ASP A 279 -14.16 -13.65 37.31
N PRO A 280 -13.64 -13.24 38.48
CA PRO A 280 -12.21 -12.98 38.68
C PRO A 280 -11.33 -14.22 38.48
N THR A 281 -11.84 -15.42 38.73
CA THR A 281 -11.09 -16.66 38.54
C THR A 281 -10.87 -16.94 37.06
N ARG A 282 -11.92 -16.80 36.25
CA ARG A 282 -11.79 -16.88 34.78
C ARG A 282 -10.94 -15.75 34.23
N ALA A 283 -10.99 -14.56 34.82
CA ALA A 283 -10.21 -13.40 34.39
C ALA A 283 -8.70 -13.67 34.42
N VAL A 284 -8.20 -14.42 35.42
CA VAL A 284 -6.79 -14.80 35.52
C VAL A 284 -6.33 -15.67 34.34
N GLU A 285 -7.23 -16.47 33.77
CA GLU A 285 -6.90 -17.39 32.67
C GLU A 285 -6.96 -16.70 31.30
N VAL A 286 -7.83 -15.70 31.13
CA VAL A 286 -8.15 -15.11 29.81
C VAL A 286 -7.52 -13.73 29.59
N ILE A 287 -7.02 -13.08 30.64
CA ILE A 287 -6.33 -11.77 30.52
C ILE A 287 -4.87 -12.00 30.20
N THR A 288 -4.49 -11.72 28.95
CA THR A 288 -3.09 -11.74 28.52
C THR A 288 -2.36 -10.44 28.92
N PRO A 289 -1.02 -10.43 28.90
CA PRO A 289 -0.23 -9.21 29.14
C PRO A 289 -0.63 -8.03 28.25
N GLU A 290 -1.08 -8.29 27.03
CA GLU A 290 -1.53 -7.26 26.08
C GLU A 290 -2.90 -6.68 26.46
N ILE A 291 -3.85 -7.50 26.91
CA ILE A 291 -5.14 -7.03 27.43
C ILE A 291 -4.91 -6.18 28.69
N ALA A 292 -4.05 -6.65 29.58
CA ALA A 292 -3.66 -5.91 30.78
C ALA A 292 -3.01 -4.56 30.44
N SER A 293 -2.11 -4.53 29.46
CA SER A 293 -1.48 -3.30 28.98
C SER A 293 -2.48 -2.33 28.33
N GLY A 294 -3.40 -2.85 27.50
CA GLY A 294 -4.46 -2.05 26.88
C GLY A 294 -5.41 -1.44 27.92
N MET A 295 -5.81 -2.21 28.94
CA MET A 295 -6.60 -1.71 30.06
C MET A 295 -5.85 -0.67 30.88
N ALA A 296 -4.57 -0.90 31.19
CA ALA A 296 -3.74 0.06 31.92
C ALA A 296 -3.60 1.38 31.15
N GLY A 297 -3.49 1.34 29.81
CA GLY A 297 -3.48 2.52 28.95
C GLY A 297 -4.79 3.31 29.00
N ILE A 298 -5.95 2.64 29.01
CA ILE A 298 -7.27 3.28 29.16
C ILE A 298 -7.38 3.96 30.54
N LEU A 299 -7.01 3.26 31.61
CA LEU A 299 -7.02 3.79 32.98
C LEU A 299 -6.13 5.03 33.11
N LYS A 300 -4.89 4.95 32.61
CA LYS A 300 -3.96 6.09 32.62
C LYS A 300 -4.49 7.29 31.83
N THR A 301 -5.17 7.05 30.72
CA THR A 301 -5.81 8.11 29.93
C THR A 301 -6.98 8.76 30.68
N TYR A 302 -7.80 7.95 31.35
CA TYR A 302 -8.90 8.41 32.17
C TYR A 302 -8.42 9.25 33.37
N GLU A 303 -7.43 8.75 34.11
CA GLU A 303 -6.81 9.46 35.24
C GLU A 303 -6.19 10.79 34.81
N GLY A 304 -5.46 10.81 33.68
CA GLY A 304 -4.89 12.04 33.13
C GLY A 304 -5.96 13.08 32.78
N ARG A 305 -7.14 12.65 32.29
CA ARG A 305 -8.27 13.54 32.00
C ARG A 305 -9.01 14.00 33.26
N MET A 306 -9.02 13.21 34.32
CA MET A 306 -9.59 13.57 35.61
C MET A 306 -8.68 14.54 36.39
N GLN A 307 -7.36 14.51 36.13
CA GLN A 307 -6.36 15.38 36.79
C GLN A 307 -6.10 16.71 36.06
N SER A 308 -6.46 16.83 34.78
CA SER A 308 -6.54 18.13 34.12
C SER A 308 -7.87 18.81 34.49
N PRO A 309 -7.89 19.86 35.33
CA PRO A 309 -9.09 20.68 35.43
C PRO A 309 -9.37 21.26 34.03
N ALA A 310 -10.61 21.15 33.58
CA ALA A 310 -11.06 21.78 32.35
C ALA A 310 -10.68 23.28 32.42
N CYS A 311 -9.85 23.73 31.48
CA CYS A 311 -9.74 25.15 31.12
C CYS A 311 -10.87 25.52 30.18
#